data_AF-A0A382GAN4-F1
#
_entry.id   AF-A0A382GAN4-F1
#
_cell.length_a   1.000
_cell.length_b   1.000
_cell.length_c   1.000
_cell.angle_alpha   90.00
_cell.angle_beta   90.00
_cell.angle_gamma   90.00
#
_symmetry.space_group_name_H-M   'P 1'
#
loop_
_entity.id
_entity.type
_entity.pdbx_description
1 polymer ?
#
loop_
_entity_poly.entity_id
_entity_poly.type
_entity_poly.pdbx_seq_one_letter_code
_entity_poly.pdbx_strand_id
1 'polypeptide(L)' 'MKRYHFIPLALAVCTNAGLAQDAEEDEIDFVRDVQPVLEFNCVSCHRADNAKGKLRLDAKEHAFKSKDVITPGDP' A
#
# COMPACT_ATOMS: atom_id res chain seq x y z
N MET A 1 19.35 46.82 -43.94
CA MET A 1 19.55 47.13 -42.51
C MET A 1 18.19 46.96 -41.81
N LYS A 2 17.84 45.74 -41.39
CA LYS A 2 16.54 45.44 -40.79
C LYS A 2 16.73 45.29 -39.28
N ARG A 3 15.91 46.05 -38.56
CA ARG A 3 16.01 46.40 -37.14
C ARG A 3 15.69 45.14 -36.33
N TYR A 4 16.67 44.62 -35.58
CA TYR A 4 16.45 43.57 -34.60
C TYR A 4 15.58 44.15 -33.47
N HIS A 5 14.33 43.72 -33.41
CA HIS A 5 13.43 44.05 -32.31
C HIS A 5 13.75 43.12 -31.13
N PHE A 6 14.27 43.71 -30.07
CA PHE A 6 14.46 43.11 -28.76
C PHE A 6 13.11 42.59 -28.24
N ILE A 7 12.95 41.27 -28.14
CA ILE A 7 11.84 40.66 -27.40
C ILE A 7 12.35 40.47 -25.96
N PRO A 8 11.77 41.15 -24.95
CA PRO A 8 12.18 40.97 -23.58
C PRO A 8 11.83 39.57 -23.10
N LEU A 9 12.74 39.00 -22.32
CA LEU A 9 12.61 37.77 -21.55
C LEU A 9 11.31 37.83 -20.71
N ALA A 10 10.22 37.29 -21.25
CA ALA A 10 8.99 37.09 -20.50
C ALA A 10 9.24 36.01 -19.46
N LEU A 11 9.24 36.43 -18.19
CA LEU A 11 9.33 35.60 -17.00
C LEU A 11 8.19 34.56 -17.06
N ALA A 12 8.52 33.33 -17.43
CA ALA A 12 7.59 32.21 -17.37
C ALA A 12 7.30 31.92 -15.89
N VAL A 13 6.16 32.43 -15.40
CA VAL A 13 5.66 32.11 -14.05
C VAL A 13 5.20 30.66 -14.07
N CYS A 14 6.03 29.77 -13.54
CA CYS A 14 5.66 28.39 -13.23
C CYS A 14 4.73 28.39 -12.01
N THR A 15 3.43 28.63 -12.21
CA THR A 15 2.43 28.33 -11.18
C THR A 15 2.10 26.85 -11.23
N ASN A 16 2.98 26.03 -10.62
CA ASN A 16 2.63 24.67 -10.24
C ASN A 16 1.71 24.76 -9.02
N ALA A 17 0.42 24.99 -9.26
CA ALA A 17 -0.62 24.70 -8.28
C ALA A 17 -0.67 23.17 -8.15
N GLY A 18 0.15 22.62 -7.26
CA GLY A 18 0.04 21.23 -6.86
C GLY A 18 -1.36 20.99 -6.32
N LEU A 19 -2.12 20.14 -6.99
CA LEU A 19 -3.33 19.57 -6.42
C LEU A 19 -2.90 18.83 -5.16
N ALA A 20 -3.18 19.41 -4.00
CA ALA A 20 -3.24 18.66 -2.76
C ALA A 20 -4.33 17.62 -2.96
N GLN A 21 -3.94 16.40 -3.32
CA GLN A 21 -4.82 15.26 -3.18
C GLN A 21 -4.86 15.00 -1.68
N ASP A 22 -5.96 15.40 -1.05
CA ASP A 22 -6.35 14.79 0.21
C ASP A 22 -6.35 13.29 -0.06
N ALA A 23 -5.39 12.59 0.54
CA ALA A 23 -5.39 11.15 0.57
C ALA A 23 -6.59 10.76 1.43
N GLU A 24 -7.72 10.49 0.77
CA GLU A 24 -8.75 9.67 1.36
C GLU A 24 -8.04 8.38 1.80
N GLU A 25 -7.94 8.15 3.11
CA GLU A 25 -7.46 6.87 3.62
C GLU A 25 -8.50 5.83 3.18
N ASP A 26 -8.27 5.27 2.01
CA ASP A 26 -9.08 4.19 1.46
C ASP A 26 -9.21 3.10 2.53
N GLU A 27 -10.43 2.59 2.71
CA GLU A 27 -10.67 1.45 3.58
C GLU A 27 -9.74 0.29 3.16
N ILE A 28 -9.09 -0.33 4.14
CA ILE A 28 -8.19 -1.46 3.92
C ILE A 28 -9.01 -2.64 3.43
N ASP A 29 -8.72 -3.10 2.21
CA ASP A 29 -9.32 -4.31 1.65
C ASP A 29 -8.40 -5.50 1.89
N PHE A 30 -8.94 -6.58 2.48
CA PHE A 30 -8.13 -7.74 2.83
C PHE A 30 -7.46 -8.39 1.60
N VAL A 31 -8.18 -8.50 0.48
CA VAL A 31 -7.69 -9.22 -0.70
C VAL A 31 -6.63 -8.41 -1.44
N ARG A 32 -6.84 -7.09 -1.56
CA ARG A 32 -5.91 -6.17 -2.22
C ARG A 32 -4.67 -5.89 -1.35
N ASP A 33 -4.85 -5.66 -0.06
CA ASP A 33 -3.82 -5.03 0.78
C ASP A 33 -3.14 -6.01 1.75
N VAL A 34 -3.86 -7.01 2.27
CA VAL A 34 -3.35 -7.90 3.35
C VAL A 34 -2.93 -9.27 2.82
N GLN A 35 -3.76 -9.90 1.99
CA GLN A 35 -3.54 -11.24 1.48
C GLN A 35 -2.20 -11.40 0.74
N PRO A 36 -1.79 -10.48 -0.16
CA PRO A 36 -0.52 -10.64 -0.88
C PRO A 36 0.70 -10.61 0.06
N VAL A 37 0.61 -9.84 1.14
CA VAL A 37 1.67 -9.75 2.16
C VAL A 37 1.81 -11.09 2.88
N LEU A 38 0.69 -11.71 3.29
CA LEU A 38 0.69 -13.01 3.96
C LEU A 38 1.19 -14.12 3.03
N GLU A 39 0.74 -14.12 1.77
CA GLU A 39 1.14 -15.13 0.78
C GLU A 39 2.63 -15.08 0.47
N PHE A 40 3.18 -13.88 0.27
CA PHE A 40 4.59 -13.70 -0.05
C PHE A 40 5.52 -14.01 1.13
N ASN A 41 5.15 -13.59 2.34
CA ASN A 41 6.07 -13.63 3.48
C ASN A 41 5.84 -14.81 4.43
N CYS A 42 4.61 -15.33 4.54
CA CYS A 42 4.23 -16.19 5.66
C CYS A 42 3.75 -17.58 5.23
N VAL A 43 2.93 -17.68 4.17
CA VAL A 43 2.27 -18.93 3.76
C VAL A 43 3.27 -20.01 3.31
N SER A 44 4.48 -19.63 2.89
CA SER A 44 5.57 -20.57 2.60
C SER A 44 6.00 -21.44 3.81
N CYS A 45 5.70 -21.01 5.03
CA CYS A 45 6.02 -21.73 6.27
C CYS A 45 4.82 -21.95 7.20
N HIS A 46 3.65 -21.38 6.90
CA HIS A 46 2.47 -21.43 7.76
C HIS A 46 1.23 -21.91 6.99
N ARG A 47 1.32 -23.14 6.46
CA ARG A 47 0.28 -23.78 5.64
C ARG A 47 0.07 -25.25 6.02
N ALA A 48 -0.90 -25.92 5.39
CA ALA A 48 -1.36 -27.25 5.79
C ALA A 48 -0.25 -28.31 5.88
N ASP A 49 0.62 -28.36 4.87
CA ASP A 49 1.75 -29.29 4.74
C ASP A 49 3.02 -28.80 5.45
N ASN A 50 3.07 -27.53 5.86
CA ASN A 50 4.20 -26.94 6.57
C ASN A 50 3.69 -25.89 7.55
N ALA A 51 3.33 -26.32 8.76
CA ALA A 51 2.78 -25.46 9.81
C ALA A 51 3.85 -25.16 10.87
N LYS A 52 4.90 -24.41 10.48
CA LYS A 52 6.00 -24.08 11.38
C LYS A 52 5.46 -23.36 12.63
N GLY A 53 5.93 -23.76 13.81
CA GLY A 53 5.43 -23.19 15.07
C GLY A 53 3.96 -23.51 15.38
N LYS A 54 3.37 -24.52 14.72
CA LYS A 54 1.94 -24.89 14.84
C LYS A 54 0.98 -23.77 14.42
N LEU A 55 1.44 -22.85 13.57
CA LEU A 55 0.68 -21.72 13.07
C LEU A 55 0.31 -21.92 11.60
N ARG A 56 -0.91 -21.51 11.25
CA ARG A 56 -1.54 -21.64 9.93
C ARG A 56 -2.18 -20.30 9.57
N LEU A 57 -1.76 -19.73 8.44
CA LEU A 57 -2.21 -18.43 7.91
C LEU A 57 -2.77 -18.52 6.48
N ASP A 58 -2.83 -19.73 5.92
CA ASP A 58 -3.34 -20.05 4.60
C ASP A 58 -4.87 -20.20 4.54
N ALA A 59 -5.54 -20.26 5.70
CA ALA A 59 -6.99 -20.32 5.80
C ALA A 59 -7.50 -19.49 6.98
N LYS A 60 -8.60 -18.77 6.75
CA LYS A 60 -9.20 -17.85 7.74
C LYS A 60 -9.51 -18.55 9.05
N GLU A 61 -10.12 -19.73 8.98
CA GLU A 61 -10.53 -20.51 10.15
C GLU A 61 -9.36 -20.83 11.08
N HIS A 62 -8.17 -21.00 10.51
CA HIS A 62 -6.97 -21.30 11.29
C HIS A 62 -6.27 -20.05 11.81
N ALA A 63 -6.25 -18.97 11.02
CA ALA A 63 -5.63 -17.70 11.40
C ALA A 63 -6.29 -17.10 12.66
N PHE A 64 -7.60 -17.28 12.82
CA PHE A 64 -8.37 -16.78 13.97
C PHE A 64 -8.58 -17.81 15.10
N LYS A 65 -7.90 -18.96 15.05
CA LYS A 65 -8.08 -20.03 16.05
C LYS A 65 -7.54 -19.65 17.43
N SER A 66 -6.51 -18.79 17.51
CA SER A 66 -5.99 -18.22 18.74
C SER A 66 -6.07 -16.69 18.70
N LYS A 67 -6.32 -16.09 19.86
CA LYS A 67 -6.32 -14.62 20.06
C LYS A 67 -4.90 -14.05 20.13
N ASP A 68 -3.89 -14.89 20.31
CA ASP A 68 -2.49 -14.45 20.43
C ASP A 68 -1.87 -14.07 19.07
N VAL A 69 -2.54 -14.38 17.95
CA VAL A 69 -2.01 -14.18 16.59
C VAL A 69 -2.73 -13.05 15.90
N ILE A 70 -4.06 -13.12 15.83
CA ILE A 70 -4.90 -12.08 15.23
C ILE A 70 -6.12 -11.89 16.13
N THR A 71 -6.21 -10.71 16.74
CA THR A 71 -7.41 -10.28 17.47
C THR A 71 -8.04 -9.10 16.72
N PRO A 72 -9.29 -9.24 16.22
CA PRO A 72 -9.98 -8.15 15.56
C PRO A 72 -10.11 -6.91 16.45
N GLY A 73 -9.63 -5.77 15.97
CA GLY A 73 -9.71 -4.48 16.68
C GLY A 73 -8.64 -4.27 17.76
N ASP A 74 -7.67 -5.17 17.89
CA ASP A 74 -6.60 -5.09 18.91
C ASP A 74 -5.24 -5.38 18.24
N PRO A 75 -4.56 -4.35 17.68
CA PRO A 75 -3.33 -4.50 16.91
C PRO A 75 -2.09 -4.81 17.74
#